data_AF-A0A2K3JF65-F1
#
_entry.id   AF-A0A2K3JF65-F1
#
_cell.length_a   1.000
_cell.length_b   1.000
_cell.length_c   1.000
_cell.angle_alpha   90.00
_cell.angle_beta   90.00
_cell.angle_gamma   90.00
#
_symmetry.space_group_name_H-M   'P 1'
#
loop_
_entity.id
_entity.type
_entity.pdbx_description
1 polymer ?
#
loop_
_entity_poly.entity_id
_entity_poly.type
_entity_poly.pdbx_seq_one_letter_code
_entity_poly.pdbx_strand_id
1 'polypeptide(L)'
;MMTCVELLINHNITARASLLDSIERLDQDVFLKDLGVGRGSLHNILVHLMDTEKYWISVVKGTEIERFNPDDFPTLDTIRKTWCNVERQTKDYLDTLNEDQLQHVKSVVWNNNTINFTIGKALVHLATHEIHHRGVIIGLLRQLGLEPPDVSML
;
A
#
# COMPACT_ATOMS: atom_id res chain seq x y z
N MET A 1 -13.71 12.74 11.60
CA MET A 1 -12.32 12.40 11.22
C MET A 1 -12.21 11.02 10.57
N MET A 2 -13.01 10.06 11.03
CA MET A 2 -13.10 8.69 10.48
C MET A 2 -13.40 8.68 8.97
N THR A 3 -14.38 9.49 8.54
CA THR A 3 -14.83 9.57 7.14
C THR A 3 -13.70 9.94 6.16
N CYS A 4 -12.76 10.80 6.53
CA CYS A 4 -11.65 11.17 5.65
C CYS A 4 -10.61 10.06 5.50
N VAL A 5 -10.32 9.33 6.58
CA VAL A 5 -9.36 8.21 6.54
C VAL A 5 -9.93 7.07 5.71
N GLU A 6 -11.18 6.71 5.94
CA GLU A 6 -11.90 5.68 5.16
C GLU A 6 -11.97 6.07 3.69
N LEU A 7 -12.28 7.34 3.38
CA LEU A 7 -12.31 7.85 2.01
C LEU A 7 -10.97 7.65 1.30
N LEU A 8 -9.86 8.02 1.94
CA LEU A 8 -8.53 7.90 1.34
C LEU A 8 -8.12 6.42 1.13
N ILE A 9 -8.40 5.54 2.10
CA ILE A 9 -8.10 4.12 1.97
C ILE A 9 -8.96 3.45 0.88
N ASN A 10 -10.26 3.74 0.85
CA ASN A 10 -11.16 3.21 -0.19
C ASN A 10 -10.78 3.73 -1.59
N HIS A 11 -10.34 4.99 -1.68
CA HIS A 11 -9.80 5.54 -2.91
C HIS A 11 -8.56 4.78 -3.38
N ASN A 12 -7.61 4.48 -2.47
CA ASN A 12 -6.44 3.69 -2.80
C ASN A 12 -6.81 2.30 -3.33
N ILE A 13 -7.72 1.60 -2.66
CA ILE A 13 -8.21 0.28 -3.08
C ILE A 13 -8.79 0.33 -4.51
N THR A 14 -9.62 1.32 -4.80
CA THR A 14 -10.24 1.47 -6.12
C THR A 14 -9.21 1.76 -7.20
N ALA A 15 -8.33 2.73 -6.96
CA ALA A 15 -7.29 3.11 -7.92
C ALA A 15 -6.26 2.00 -8.13
N ARG A 16 -5.95 1.22 -7.09
CA ARG A 16 -5.05 0.08 -7.14
C ARG A 16 -5.56 -0.97 -8.11
N ALA A 17 -6.86 -1.30 -8.07
CA ALA A 17 -7.44 -2.29 -8.98
C ALA A 17 -7.16 -1.92 -10.46
N SER A 18 -7.52 -0.69 -10.87
CA SER A 18 -7.27 -0.19 -12.23
C SER A 18 -5.78 -0.16 -12.59
N LEU A 19 -4.92 0.15 -11.62
CA LEU A 19 -3.47 0.18 -11.80
C LEU A 19 -2.90 -1.21 -12.04
N LEU A 20 -3.31 -2.20 -11.23
CA LEU A 20 -2.88 -3.59 -11.39
C LEU A 20 -3.34 -4.14 -12.74
N ASP A 21 -4.55 -3.81 -13.19
CA ASP A 21 -5.06 -4.23 -14.51
C ASP A 21 -4.26 -3.64 -15.68
N SER A 22 -3.67 -2.46 -15.49
CA SER A 22 -2.77 -1.86 -16.48
C SER A 22 -1.40 -2.55 -16.49
N ILE A 23 -0.89 -2.95 -15.31
CA ILE A 23 0.39 -3.66 -15.16
C ILE A 23 0.29 -5.10 -15.66
N GLU A 24 -0.88 -5.74 -15.56
CA GLU A 24 -1.11 -7.12 -16.00
C GLU A 24 -0.86 -7.35 -17.50
N ARG A 25 -0.87 -6.28 -18.29
CA ARG A 25 -0.59 -6.33 -19.74
C ARG A 25 0.89 -6.32 -20.08
N LEU A 26 1.76 -6.13 -19.09
CA LEU A 26 3.20 -6.10 -19.27
C LEU A 26 3.78 -7.51 -19.31
N ASP A 27 4.82 -7.67 -20.12
CA ASP A 27 5.67 -8.86 -20.06
C ASP A 27 6.33 -8.97 -18.68
N GLN A 28 6.48 -10.21 -18.21
CA GLN A 28 7.10 -10.53 -16.92
C GLN A 28 8.49 -9.90 -16.77
N ASP A 29 9.29 -9.89 -17.84
CA ASP A 29 10.63 -9.29 -17.81
C ASP A 29 10.57 -7.78 -17.58
N VAL A 30 9.58 -7.09 -18.15
CA VAL A 30 9.37 -5.64 -17.96
C VAL A 30 8.89 -5.36 -16.54
N PHE A 31 8.01 -6.20 -16.01
CA PHE A 31 7.50 -6.09 -14.63
C PHE A 31 8.61 -6.20 -13.57
N LEU A 32 9.61 -7.07 -13.82
CA LEU A 32 10.76 -7.30 -12.94
C LEU A 32 11.93 -6.34 -13.19
N LYS A 33 11.99 -5.72 -14.36
CA LYS A 33 13.10 -4.86 -14.79
C LYS A 33 13.34 -3.70 -13.83
N ASP A 34 14.62 -3.43 -13.54
CA ASP A 34 15.03 -2.20 -12.87
C ASP A 34 14.91 -1.01 -13.84
N LEU A 35 14.07 -0.05 -13.46
CA LEU A 35 13.77 1.19 -14.18
C LEU A 35 14.45 2.41 -13.53
N GLY A 36 15.26 2.21 -12.49
CA GLY A 36 16.08 3.25 -11.86
C GLY A 36 15.30 4.27 -11.02
N VAL A 37 14.02 4.02 -10.71
CA VAL A 37 13.16 4.93 -9.94
C VAL A 37 12.57 4.20 -8.74
N GLY A 38 12.62 4.84 -7.57
CA GLY A 38 11.99 4.33 -6.35
C GLY A 38 12.65 3.05 -5.85
N ARG A 39 11.97 1.91 -6.03
CA ARG A 39 12.44 0.58 -5.57
C ARG A 39 13.00 -0.29 -6.69
N GLY A 40 13.45 0.34 -7.77
CA GLY A 40 14.02 -0.33 -8.93
C GLY A 40 12.94 -0.76 -9.91
N SER A 41 12.08 -1.72 -9.54
CA SER A 41 11.08 -2.32 -10.44
C SER A 41 9.63 -2.09 -10.01
N LEU A 42 8.69 -2.24 -10.96
CA LEU A 42 7.25 -2.25 -10.67
C LEU A 42 6.91 -3.32 -9.62
N HIS A 43 7.46 -4.52 -9.79
CA HIS A 43 7.37 -5.61 -8.81
C HIS A 43 7.74 -5.17 -7.39
N ASN A 44 8.93 -4.61 -7.20
CA ASN A 44 9.42 -4.23 -5.88
C ASN A 44 8.59 -3.11 -5.25
N ILE A 45 8.04 -2.20 -6.05
CA ILE A 45 7.14 -1.16 -5.56
C ILE A 45 5.82 -1.78 -5.08
N LEU A 46 5.23 -2.70 -5.83
CA LEU A 46 3.97 -3.35 -5.44
C LEU A 46 4.12 -4.22 -4.19
N VAL A 47 5.17 -5.03 -4.11
CA VAL A 47 5.45 -5.83 -2.90
C VAL A 47 5.64 -4.91 -1.69
N HIS A 48 6.40 -3.82 -1.84
CA HIS A 48 6.60 -2.85 -0.76
C HIS A 48 5.29 -2.23 -0.28
N LEU A 49 4.39 -1.87 -1.18
CA LEU A 49 3.11 -1.30 -0.81
C LEU A 49 2.23 -2.32 -0.05
N MET A 50 2.13 -3.54 -0.56
CA MET A 50 1.41 -4.64 0.10
C MET A 50 1.96 -4.93 1.51
N ASP A 51 3.29 -5.01 1.64
CA ASP A 51 4.00 -5.22 2.90
C ASP A 51 3.84 -4.04 3.88
N THR A 52 3.85 -2.81 3.35
CA THR A 52 3.62 -1.59 4.14
C THR A 52 2.21 -1.57 4.73
N GLU A 53 1.21 -1.96 3.94
CA GLU A 53 -0.18 -2.07 4.41
C GLU A 53 -0.30 -3.12 5.51
N LYS A 54 0.19 -4.35 5.27
CA LYS A 54 0.20 -5.42 6.30
C LYS A 54 0.89 -4.96 7.58
N TYR A 55 2.06 -4.34 7.46
CA TYR A 55 2.84 -3.87 8.59
C TYR A 55 2.07 -2.86 9.44
N TRP A 56 1.56 -1.79 8.82
CA TRP A 56 0.88 -0.74 9.57
C TRP A 56 -0.40 -1.22 10.24
N ILE A 57 -1.15 -2.09 9.57
CA ILE A 57 -2.34 -2.72 10.16
C ILE A 57 -1.96 -3.60 11.35
N SER A 58 -0.88 -4.37 11.25
CA SER A 58 -0.40 -5.19 12.37
C SER A 58 0.04 -4.33 13.56
N VAL A 59 0.74 -3.23 13.31
CA VAL A 59 1.18 -2.26 14.32
C VAL A 59 0.01 -1.65 15.07
N VAL A 60 -1.02 -1.16 14.36
CA VAL A 60 -2.16 -0.51 15.01
C VAL A 60 -3.06 -1.51 15.74
N LYS A 61 -3.21 -2.74 15.21
CA LYS A 61 -3.89 -3.85 15.90
C LYS A 61 -3.12 -4.35 17.13
N GLY A 62 -1.79 -4.19 17.14
CA GLY A 62 -0.93 -4.79 18.16
C GLY A 62 -0.77 -6.30 17.99
N THR A 63 -0.83 -6.79 16.75
CA THR A 63 -0.58 -8.18 16.40
C THR A 63 0.89 -8.40 16.04
N GLU A 64 1.27 -9.66 15.84
CA GLU A 64 2.62 -10.01 15.38
C GLU A 64 2.95 -9.33 14.04
N ILE A 65 4.19 -8.85 13.95
CA ILE A 65 4.68 -8.11 12.79
C ILE A 65 5.60 -9.03 12.00
N GLU A 66 5.13 -9.42 10.81
CA GLU A 66 5.89 -10.20 9.86
C GLU A 66 6.05 -9.45 8.55
N ARG A 67 7.29 -9.36 8.06
CA ARG A 67 7.63 -8.69 6.80
C ARG A 67 7.62 -9.69 5.66
N PHE A 68 7.14 -9.25 4.50
CA PHE A 68 7.22 -10.02 3.27
C PHE A 68 8.62 -9.96 2.66
N ASN A 69 9.06 -11.10 2.10
CA ASN A 69 10.21 -11.16 1.22
C ASN A 69 9.71 -11.02 -0.24
N PRO A 70 10.21 -10.07 -1.04
CA PRO A 70 9.84 -9.96 -2.46
C PRO A 70 9.99 -11.24 -3.27
N ASP A 71 10.94 -12.10 -2.94
CA ASP A 71 11.16 -13.37 -3.65
C ASP A 71 9.97 -14.34 -3.52
N ASP A 72 9.10 -14.18 -2.52
CA ASP A 72 7.90 -14.99 -2.33
C ASP A 72 6.76 -14.58 -3.29
N PHE A 73 6.90 -13.47 -4.02
CA PHE A 73 5.84 -12.88 -4.85
C PHE A 73 6.25 -12.62 -6.30
N PRO A 74 6.80 -13.63 -7.02
CA PRO A 74 7.47 -13.41 -8.31
C PRO A 74 6.56 -12.88 -9.41
N THR A 75 5.23 -12.95 -9.26
CA THR A 75 4.26 -12.56 -10.28
C THR A 75 3.23 -11.56 -9.76
N LEU A 76 2.63 -10.81 -10.68
CA LEU A 76 1.52 -9.92 -10.35
C LEU A 76 0.34 -10.68 -9.71
N ASP A 77 0.07 -11.91 -10.15
CA ASP A 77 -1.02 -12.75 -9.60
C ASP A 77 -0.77 -13.11 -8.12
N THR A 78 0.46 -13.51 -7.76
CA THR A 78 0.83 -13.79 -6.36
C THR A 78 0.68 -12.56 -5.47
N ILE A 79 1.04 -11.38 -5.99
CA ILE A 79 0.84 -10.10 -5.28
C ILE A 79 -0.65 -9.81 -5.15
N ARG A 80 -1.42 -9.86 -6.24
CA ARG A 80 -2.86 -9.51 -6.26
C ARG A 80 -3.64 -10.37 -5.27
N LYS A 81 -3.45 -11.69 -5.28
CA LYS A 81 -4.13 -12.63 -4.36
C LYS A 81 -3.81 -12.32 -2.90
N THR A 82 -2.54 -12.08 -2.58
CA THR A 82 -2.10 -11.80 -1.22
C THR A 82 -2.60 -10.43 -0.75
N TRP A 83 -2.52 -9.43 -1.62
CA TRP A 83 -2.95 -8.08 -1.30
C TRP A 83 -4.47 -8.01 -1.10
N CYS A 84 -5.28 -8.80 -1.81
CA CYS A 84 -6.71 -8.90 -1.52
C CYS A 84 -7.01 -9.38 -0.09
N ASN A 85 -6.16 -10.27 0.47
CA ASN A 85 -6.30 -10.69 1.87
C ASN A 85 -5.86 -9.58 2.84
N VAL A 86 -4.76 -8.90 2.55
CA VAL A 86 -4.30 -7.74 3.34
C VAL A 86 -5.37 -6.64 3.36
N GLU A 87 -5.93 -6.31 2.19
CA GLU A 87 -7.01 -5.33 2.04
C GLU A 87 -8.23 -5.70 2.88
N ARG A 88 -8.64 -6.97 2.89
CA ARG A 88 -9.75 -7.42 3.75
C ARG A 88 -9.45 -7.16 5.22
N GLN A 89 -8.24 -7.50 5.68
CA GLN A 89 -7.83 -7.25 7.06
C GLN A 89 -7.75 -5.77 7.40
N THR A 90 -7.43 -4.91 6.43
CA THR A 90 -7.50 -3.45 6.53
C THR A 90 -8.94 -2.99 6.71
N LYS A 91 -9.86 -3.41 5.85
CA LYS A 91 -11.29 -3.08 5.93
C LYS A 91 -11.91 -3.54 7.24
N ASP A 92 -11.70 -4.81 7.59
CA ASP A 92 -12.17 -5.39 8.85
C ASP A 92 -11.67 -4.59 10.07
N TYR A 93 -10.46 -4.01 9.98
CA TYR A 93 -9.95 -3.16 11.05
C TYR A 93 -10.63 -1.80 11.09
N LEU A 94 -10.79 -1.15 9.94
CA LEU A 94 -11.45 0.15 9.85
C LEU A 94 -12.87 0.09 10.41
N ASP A 95 -13.59 -1.00 10.15
CA ASP A 95 -14.96 -1.24 10.67
C ASP A 95 -15.02 -1.33 12.20
N THR A 96 -13.90 -1.58 12.88
CA THR A 96 -13.82 -1.61 14.36
C THR A 96 -13.52 -0.26 14.99
N LEU A 97 -13.19 0.75 14.19
CA LEU A 97 -12.74 2.05 14.66
C LEU A 97 -13.89 3.05 14.81
N ASN A 98 -13.74 3.92 15.80
CA ASN A 98 -14.52 5.13 16.01
C ASN A 98 -13.58 6.32 16.24
N GLU A 99 -14.15 7.51 16.41
CA GLU A 99 -13.34 8.74 16.53
C GLU A 99 -12.40 8.75 17.75
N ASP A 100 -12.80 8.13 18.86
CA ASP A 100 -11.97 8.04 20.07
C ASP A 100 -10.78 7.09 19.85
N GLN A 101 -11.03 5.93 19.23
CA GLN A 101 -9.97 4.97 18.92
C GLN A 101 -8.92 5.55 17.97
N LEU A 102 -9.30 6.44 17.04
CA LEU A 102 -8.34 7.13 16.18
C LEU A 102 -7.33 7.99 16.96
N GLN A 103 -7.67 8.43 18.18
CA GLN A 103 -6.77 9.20 19.05
C GLN A 103 -5.86 8.32 19.92
N HIS A 104 -6.10 7.00 19.98
CA HIS A 104 -5.24 6.10 20.75
C HIS A 104 -3.81 6.13 20.23
N VAL A 105 -2.87 6.25 21.18
CA VAL A 105 -1.44 6.28 20.88
C VAL A 105 -0.88 4.86 20.82
N LYS A 106 -0.10 4.60 19.78
CA LYS A 106 0.71 3.41 19.57
C LYS A 106 2.18 3.82 19.46
N SER A 107 3.07 2.84 19.64
CA SER A 107 4.50 3.06 19.62
C SER A 107 5.20 1.97 18.82
N VAL A 108 6.24 2.34 18.07
CA VAL A 108 7.18 1.40 17.45
C VAL A 108 8.61 1.82 17.78
N VAL A 109 9.51 0.85 17.82
CA VAL A 109 10.95 1.11 17.89
C VAL A 109 11.49 1.18 16.47
N TRP A 110 12.10 2.32 16.13
CA TRP A 110 12.72 2.55 14.82
C TRP A 110 14.09 3.19 15.02
N ASN A 111 15.15 2.57 14.51
CA ASN A 111 16.54 3.04 14.67
C ASN A 111 16.88 3.41 16.13
N ASN A 112 16.57 2.51 17.07
CA ASN A 112 16.76 2.68 18.52
C ASN A 112 15.95 3.84 19.16
N ASN A 113 15.01 4.44 18.44
CA ASN A 113 14.12 5.46 18.96
C ASN A 113 12.70 4.93 19.08
N THR A 114 12.02 5.26 20.18
CA THR A 114 10.58 5.00 20.30
C THR A 114 9.84 6.13 19.61
N ILE A 115 9.07 5.78 18.58
CA ILE A 115 8.22 6.73 17.86
C ILE A 115 6.78 6.51 18.31
N ASN A 116 6.16 7.56 18.82
CA ASN A 116 4.75 7.58 19.21
C ASN A 116 3.89 8.24 18.14
N PHE A 117 2.71 7.68 17.88
CA PHE A 117 1.75 8.20 16.91
C PHE A 117 0.34 7.76 17.28
N THR A 118 -0.67 8.53 16.89
CA THR A 118 -2.06 8.11 17.00
C THR A 118 -2.41 7.11 15.90
N ILE A 119 -3.40 6.24 16.12
CA ILE A 119 -3.91 5.33 15.09
C ILE A 119 -4.34 6.11 13.84
N GLY A 120 -5.04 7.23 14.01
CA GLY A 120 -5.43 8.10 12.89
C GLY A 120 -4.22 8.60 12.09
N LYS A 121 -3.13 9.01 12.75
CA LYS A 121 -1.90 9.45 12.06
C LYS A 121 -1.26 8.31 11.27
N ALA A 122 -1.24 7.09 11.82
CA ALA A 122 -0.72 5.92 11.11
C ALA A 122 -1.54 5.60 9.86
N LEU A 123 -2.88 5.65 9.94
CA LEU A 123 -3.76 5.37 8.80
C LEU A 123 -3.67 6.45 7.71
N VAL A 124 -3.54 7.73 8.08
CA VAL A 124 -3.26 8.81 7.11
C VAL A 124 -1.90 8.61 6.45
N HIS A 125 -0.88 8.22 7.22
CA HIS A 125 0.44 7.90 6.67
C HIS A 125 0.36 6.74 5.68
N LEU A 126 -0.33 5.65 6.04
CA LEU A 126 -0.56 4.51 5.15
C LEU A 126 -1.22 4.94 3.84
N ALA A 127 -2.31 5.71 3.91
CA ALA A 127 -3.02 6.16 2.73
C ALA A 127 -2.16 7.05 1.82
N THR A 128 -1.49 8.04 2.41
CA THR A 128 -0.65 9.00 1.66
C THR A 128 0.61 8.36 1.09
N HIS A 129 1.17 7.35 1.75
CA HIS A 129 2.32 6.60 1.27
C HIS A 129 2.00 5.81 0.00
N GLU A 130 0.82 5.19 -0.07
CA GLU A 130 0.39 4.54 -1.32
C GLU A 130 0.10 5.55 -2.43
N ILE A 131 -0.53 6.69 -2.13
CA ILE A 131 -0.73 7.77 -3.12
C ILE A 131 0.61 8.23 -3.71
N HIS A 132 1.63 8.39 -2.87
CA HIS A 132 2.98 8.74 -3.31
C HIS A 132 3.55 7.71 -4.30
N HIS A 133 3.56 6.43 -3.93
CA HIS A 133 4.11 5.39 -4.80
C HIS A 133 3.24 5.11 -6.03
N ARG A 134 1.92 5.29 -5.96
CA ARG A 134 1.04 5.26 -7.12
C ARG A 134 1.45 6.31 -8.15
N GLY A 135 1.82 7.51 -7.71
CA GLY A 135 2.39 8.54 -8.60
C GLY A 135 3.68 8.07 -9.27
N VAL A 136 4.57 7.38 -8.54
CA VAL A 136 5.78 6.77 -9.10
C VAL A 136 5.44 5.71 -10.16
N ILE A 137 4.54 4.78 -9.85
CA ILE A 137 4.10 3.73 -10.79
C ILE A 137 3.51 4.36 -12.06
N ILE A 138 2.66 5.37 -11.92
CA ILE A 138 2.07 6.11 -13.04
C ILE A 138 3.15 6.73 -13.92
N GLY A 139 4.20 7.31 -13.32
CA GLY A 139 5.36 7.82 -14.05
C GLY A 139 6.11 6.73 -14.82
N LEU A 140 6.33 5.57 -14.18
CA LEU A 140 6.99 4.42 -14.79
C LEU A 140 6.18 3.85 -15.96
N LEU A 141 4.85 3.73 -15.83
CA LEU A 141 3.98 3.28 -16.92
C LEU A 141 4.11 4.19 -18.14
N ARG A 142 4.13 5.52 -17.94
CA ARG A 142 4.38 6.47 -19.03
C ARG A 142 5.76 6.33 -19.66
N GLN A 143 6.80 6.10 -18.86
CA GLN A 143 8.16 5.84 -19.38
C GLN A 143 8.23 4.57 -20.23
N LEU A 144 7.40 3.58 -19.92
CA LEU A 144 7.24 2.35 -20.71
C LEU A 144 6.34 2.53 -21.95
N GLY A 145 5.84 3.75 -22.20
CA GLY A 145 4.96 4.06 -23.33
C GLY A 145 3.51 3.62 -23.15
N LEU A 146 3.10 3.30 -21.91
CA LEU A 146 1.72 2.94 -21.59
C LEU A 146 0.93 4.14 -21.08
N GLU A 147 -0.36 4.15 -21.40
CA GLU A 147 -1.30 5.10 -20.79
C GLU A 147 -1.78 4.55 -19.43
N PRO A 148 -1.47 5.23 -18.32
CA PRO A 148 -1.94 4.81 -16.99
C PRO A 148 -3.46 5.07 -16.85
N PRO A 149 -4.13 4.37 -15.91
CA PRO A 149 -5.55 4.61 -15.66
C PRO A 149 -5.75 5.99 -15.03
N ASP A 150 -6.96 6.53 -15.17
CA ASP A 150 -7.38 7.66 -14.35
C ASP A 150 -7.52 7.21 -12.90
N VAL A 151 -6.91 7.99 -12.01
CA VAL A 151 -6.91 7.77 -10.56
C VAL A 151 -7.45 9.00 -9.81
N SER A 152 -8.25 9.83 -10.50
CA SER A 152 -9.03 10.90 -9.91
C SER A 152 -9.94 10.38 -8.80
N MET A 153 -10.18 11.22 -7.80
CA MET A 153 -11.23 11.00 -6.79
C MET A 153 -12.59 11.59 -7.20
N LEU A 154 -12.64 12.28 -8.35
CA LEU A 154 -13.77 13.04 -8.87
C LEU A 154 -14.15 12.56 -10.26
#